data_AF-A0A433EXT2-F1
#
_entry.id   AF-A0A433EXT2-F1
#
_cell.length_a   1.000
_cell.length_b   1.000
_cell.length_c   1.000
_cell.angle_alpha   90.00
_cell.angle_beta   90.00
_cell.angle_gamma   90.00
#
_symmetry.space_group_name_H-M   'P 1'
#
loop_
_entity.id
_entity.type
_entity.pdbx_description
1 polymer ?
#
loop_
_entity_poly.entity_id
_entity_poly.type
_entity_poly.pdbx_seq_one_letter_code
_entity_poly.pdbx_strand_id
1 'polypeptide(L)'
;MEVRSSVNAYLQIVKTPTVQVVLLGGGFLLLMLFATMEVLAPFDNAVIEMLVWDDMPGVIQRFFENFTALGSNEVLIFFSLAVAGFLKLTGHPKKALTLLMAVAAGLVITFVLKAGIDRPRPPLSGHQVTVLTQSFPSAHAMMSTLVYFCIARLFCFSITEIKLKIWVYSLTTLLVFVIGLSRVQLGVHWPTDVIAGWLGGGAIAAFSFYVIKWQRNLRIRSDHSK
;
A
#
# COMPACT_ATOMS: atom_id res chain seq x y z
N MET A 1 -30.35 -7.49 21.49
CA MET A 1 -28.99 -7.56 22.10
C MET A 1 -28.04 -8.45 21.29
N GLU A 2 -28.53 -9.54 20.67
CA GLU A 2 -27.76 -10.50 19.85
C GLU A 2 -27.22 -9.97 18.52
N VAL A 3 -27.92 -9.04 17.85
CA VAL A 3 -27.43 -8.49 16.56
C VAL A 3 -26.15 -7.66 16.78
N ARG A 4 -26.10 -6.87 17.86
CA ARG A 4 -24.92 -6.07 18.23
C ARG A 4 -23.72 -6.94 18.63
N SER A 5 -23.95 -8.08 19.29
CA SER A 5 -22.86 -9.02 19.61
C SER A 5 -22.33 -9.74 18.36
N SER A 6 -23.22 -10.10 17.44
CA SER A 6 -22.87 -10.73 16.16
C SER A 6 -22.05 -9.80 15.27
N VAL A 7 -22.50 -8.55 15.08
CA VAL A 7 -21.77 -7.53 14.30
C VAL A 7 -20.38 -7.26 14.91
N ASN A 8 -20.28 -7.16 16.24
CA ASN A 8 -19.00 -7.00 16.90
C ASN A 8 -18.07 -8.21 16.68
N ALA A 9 -18.60 -9.44 16.70
CA ALA A 9 -17.82 -10.63 16.40
C ALA A 9 -17.28 -10.62 14.96
N TYR A 10 -18.12 -10.28 13.97
CA TYR A 10 -17.68 -10.11 12.57
C TYR A 10 -16.60 -9.04 12.42
N LEU A 11 -16.78 -7.88 13.07
CA LEU A 11 -15.78 -6.81 13.06
C LEU A 11 -14.46 -7.23 13.71
N GLN A 12 -14.47 -8.12 14.71
CA GLN A 12 -13.24 -8.66 15.30
C GLN A 12 -12.53 -9.65 14.36
N ILE A 13 -13.27 -10.44 13.59
CA ILE A 13 -12.72 -11.37 12.60
C ILE A 13 -12.00 -10.60 11.49
N VAL A 14 -12.63 -9.56 10.93
CA VAL A 14 -12.03 -8.72 9.87
C VAL A 14 -10.80 -7.94 10.36
N LYS A 15 -10.72 -7.64 11.67
CA LYS A 15 -9.55 -7.00 12.29
C LYS A 15 -8.35 -7.93 12.45
N THR A 16 -8.49 -9.23 12.18
CA THR A 16 -7.35 -10.14 12.26
C THR A 16 -6.42 -9.92 11.05
N PRO A 17 -5.09 -9.85 11.28
CA PRO A 17 -4.14 -9.70 10.17
C PRO A 17 -4.28 -10.81 9.12
N THR A 18 -4.66 -12.02 9.52
CA THR A 18 -4.89 -13.15 8.61
C THR A 18 -6.02 -12.86 7.62
N VAL A 19 -7.17 -12.38 8.09
CA VAL A 19 -8.30 -12.03 7.22
C VAL A 19 -7.92 -10.86 6.30
N GLN A 20 -7.19 -9.87 6.80
CA GLN A 20 -6.68 -8.77 5.98
C GLN A 20 -5.76 -9.25 4.85
N VAL A 21 -4.83 -10.16 5.15
CA VAL A 21 -3.95 -10.76 4.14
C VAL A 21 -4.74 -11.52 3.09
N VAL A 22 -5.74 -12.31 3.49
CA VAL A 22 -6.57 -13.08 2.56
C VAL A 22 -7.41 -12.15 1.67
N LEU A 23 -8.07 -11.14 2.24
CA LEU A 23 -8.92 -10.23 1.48
C LEU A 23 -8.10 -9.35 0.53
N LEU A 24 -7.02 -8.75 1.02
CA LEU A 24 -6.19 -7.85 0.23
C LEU A 24 -5.36 -8.62 -0.80
N GLY A 25 -4.76 -9.75 -0.40
CA GLY A 25 -3.98 -10.61 -1.28
C GLY A 25 -4.85 -11.31 -2.32
N GLY A 26 -6.00 -11.85 -1.91
CA GLY A 26 -6.98 -12.46 -2.83
C GLY A 26 -7.54 -11.44 -3.82
N GLY A 27 -7.89 -10.24 -3.34
CA GLY A 27 -8.31 -9.13 -4.21
C GLY A 27 -7.21 -8.71 -5.19
N PHE A 28 -5.95 -8.63 -4.74
CA PHE A 28 -4.81 -8.36 -5.60
C PHE A 28 -4.65 -9.41 -6.70
N LEU A 29 -4.68 -10.70 -6.36
CA LEU A 29 -4.54 -11.79 -7.33
C LEU A 29 -5.70 -11.83 -8.33
N LEU A 30 -6.93 -11.61 -7.87
CA LEU A 30 -8.10 -11.56 -8.74
C LEU A 30 -8.00 -10.37 -9.71
N LEU A 31 -7.60 -9.20 -9.20
CA LEU A 31 -7.43 -8.01 -10.03
C LEU A 31 -6.28 -8.17 -11.03
N MET A 32 -5.19 -8.81 -10.63
CA MET A 32 -4.07 -9.17 -11.51
C MET A 32 -4.54 -10.10 -12.64
N LEU A 33 -5.33 -11.12 -12.32
CA LEU A 33 -5.93 -12.01 -13.33
C LEU A 33 -6.82 -11.24 -14.29
N PHE A 34 -7.71 -10.37 -13.79
CA PHE A 34 -8.61 -9.60 -14.65
C PHE A 34 -7.89 -8.54 -15.49
N ALA A 35 -6.83 -7.93 -14.95
CA ALA A 35 -6.01 -6.97 -15.69
C ALA A 35 -5.22 -7.65 -16.81
N THR A 36 -4.67 -8.85 -16.57
CA THR A 36 -3.92 -9.62 -17.58
C THR A 36 -4.82 -10.22 -18.67
N MET A 37 -6.09 -10.47 -18.36
CA MET A 37 -7.11 -10.91 -19.31
C MET A 37 -7.82 -9.75 -20.01
N GLU A 38 -7.40 -8.50 -19.78
CA GLU A 38 -8.00 -7.26 -20.32
C GLU A 38 -9.50 -7.06 -20.00
N VAL A 39 -10.05 -7.83 -19.06
CA VAL A 39 -11.48 -7.79 -18.66
C VAL A 39 -11.86 -6.40 -18.13
N LEU A 40 -10.90 -5.68 -17.56
CA LEU A 40 -11.12 -4.36 -16.95
C LEU A 40 -10.74 -3.19 -17.85
N ALA A 41 -10.35 -3.43 -19.11
CA ALA A 41 -10.03 -2.36 -20.04
C ALA A 41 -11.17 -1.33 -20.22
N PRO A 42 -12.47 -1.72 -20.32
CA PRO A 42 -13.55 -0.76 -20.40
C PRO A 42 -13.68 0.13 -19.15
N PHE A 43 -13.44 -0.45 -17.96
CA PHE A 43 -13.44 0.30 -16.70
C PHE A 43 -12.28 1.29 -16.65
N ASP A 44 -11.08 0.85 -17.01
CA ASP A 44 -9.89 1.69 -17.02
C ASP A 44 -10.04 2.87 -17.99
N ASN A 45 -10.55 2.64 -19.19
CA ASN A 45 -10.81 3.69 -20.17
C ASN A 45 -11.88 4.67 -19.67
N ALA A 46 -13.02 4.17 -19.16
CA ALA A 46 -14.08 5.03 -18.64
C ALA A 46 -13.60 5.95 -17.50
N VAL A 47 -12.75 5.42 -16.61
CA VAL A 47 -12.18 6.22 -15.52
C VAL A 47 -11.17 7.24 -16.03
N ILE A 48 -10.35 6.90 -17.03
CA ILE A 48 -9.43 7.86 -17.65
C ILE A 48 -10.21 8.98 -18.34
N GLU A 49 -11.18 8.65 -19.19
CA GLU A 49 -12.03 9.63 -19.89
C GLU A 49 -12.79 10.55 -18.91
N MET A 50 -13.23 10.01 -17.78
CA MET A 50 -13.97 10.78 -16.77
C MET A 50 -13.07 11.68 -15.90
N LEU A 51 -11.88 11.19 -15.51
CA LEU A 51 -11.10 11.81 -14.44
C LEU A 51 -9.82 12.49 -14.91
N VAL A 52 -9.19 12.03 -16.00
CA VAL A 52 -7.92 12.58 -16.46
C VAL A 52 -8.17 13.89 -17.21
N TRP A 53 -7.36 14.90 -16.93
CA TRP A 53 -7.46 16.19 -17.60
C TRP A 53 -6.52 16.25 -18.79
N ASP A 54 -7.09 16.42 -19.98
CA ASP A 54 -6.31 16.57 -21.22
C ASP A 54 -5.43 17.84 -21.17
N ASP A 55 -6.00 18.97 -20.71
CA ASP A 55 -5.32 20.27 -20.57
C ASP A 55 -5.16 20.65 -19.08
N MET A 56 -4.39 19.85 -18.35
CA MET A 56 -4.16 20.08 -16.91
C MET A 56 -3.45 21.41 -16.64
N PRO A 57 -4.02 22.32 -15.80
CA PRO A 57 -3.33 23.55 -15.42
C PRO A 57 -2.01 23.25 -14.70
N GLY A 58 -0.95 23.98 -15.02
CA GLY A 58 0.40 23.71 -14.49
C GLY A 58 0.53 23.77 -12.96
N VAL A 59 -0.35 24.50 -12.26
CA VAL A 59 -0.41 24.47 -10.78
C VAL A 59 -0.86 23.12 -10.26
N ILE A 60 -1.86 22.50 -10.93
CA ILE A 60 -2.39 21.19 -10.55
C ILE A 60 -1.45 20.07 -10.98
N GLN A 61 -0.77 20.22 -12.12
CA GLN A 61 0.30 19.30 -12.51
C GLN A 61 1.41 19.25 -11.45
N ARG A 62 1.94 20.41 -11.04
CA ARG A 62 2.95 20.49 -9.98
C ARG A 62 2.46 19.91 -8.65
N PHE A 63 1.17 20.09 -8.34
CA PHE A 63 0.57 19.45 -7.17
C PHE A 63 0.69 17.93 -7.27
N PHE A 64 0.27 17.32 -8.37
CA PHE A 64 0.38 15.87 -8.56
C PHE A 64 1.84 15.38 -8.60
N GLU A 65 2.75 16.10 -9.25
CA GLU A 65 4.19 15.78 -9.26
C GLU A 65 4.78 15.79 -7.85
N ASN A 66 4.49 16.80 -7.03
CA ASN A 66 4.99 16.90 -5.67
C ASN A 66 4.45 15.77 -4.78
N PHE A 67 3.16 15.45 -4.88
CA PHE A 67 2.58 14.34 -4.12
C PHE A 67 3.08 12.99 -4.62
N THR A 68 3.25 12.82 -5.93
CA THR A 68 3.79 11.58 -6.49
C THR A 68 5.22 11.31 -6.01
N ALA A 69 6.02 12.35 -5.82
CA ALA A 69 7.38 12.23 -5.28
C ALA A 69 7.41 11.58 -3.89
N LEU A 70 6.37 11.76 -3.07
CA LEU A 70 6.24 11.08 -1.77
C LEU A 70 6.08 9.56 -1.92
N GLY A 71 5.56 9.09 -3.05
CA GLY A 71 5.45 7.68 -3.41
C GLY A 71 6.71 7.09 -4.07
N SER A 72 7.76 7.88 -4.29
CA SER A 72 9.00 7.42 -4.91
C SER A 72 9.76 6.45 -3.99
N ASN A 73 10.48 5.49 -4.58
CA ASN A 73 11.21 4.49 -3.79
C ASN A 73 12.31 5.15 -2.95
N GLU A 74 12.94 6.19 -3.45
CA GLU A 74 13.99 6.96 -2.79
C GLU A 74 13.47 7.58 -1.49
N VAL A 75 12.32 8.27 -1.56
CA VAL A 75 11.68 8.89 -0.40
C VAL A 75 11.22 7.81 0.58
N LEU A 76 10.56 6.75 0.10
CA LEU A 76 10.04 5.69 0.95
C LEU A 76 11.15 4.88 1.65
N ILE A 77 12.26 4.62 0.98
CA ILE A 77 13.45 3.99 1.56
C ILE A 77 14.05 4.90 2.63
N PHE A 78 14.22 6.19 2.33
CA PHE A 78 14.72 7.17 3.30
C PHE A 78 13.86 7.20 4.58
N PHE A 79 12.54 7.35 4.44
CA PHE A 79 11.63 7.33 5.59
C PHE A 79 11.69 5.99 6.35
N SER A 80 11.75 4.87 5.64
CA SER A 80 11.83 3.54 6.25
C SER A 80 13.12 3.38 7.06
N LEU A 81 14.25 3.84 6.53
CA LEU A 81 15.54 3.82 7.24
C LEU A 81 15.54 4.76 8.43
N ALA A 82 14.98 5.97 8.31
CA ALA A 82 14.85 6.93 9.41
C ALA A 82 14.02 6.35 10.56
N VAL A 83 12.85 5.77 10.25
CA VAL A 83 11.98 5.13 11.26
C VAL A 83 12.64 3.88 11.84
N ALA A 84 13.31 3.05 11.03
CA ALA A 84 14.04 1.88 11.52
C ALA A 84 15.19 2.28 12.45
N GLY A 85 15.93 3.36 12.11
CA GLY A 85 16.97 3.95 12.94
C GLY A 85 16.42 4.43 14.27
N PHE A 86 15.34 5.20 14.26
CA PHE A 86 14.64 5.64 15.46
C PHE A 86 14.17 4.46 16.33
N LEU A 87 13.58 3.43 15.72
CA LEU A 87 13.15 2.22 16.44
C LEU A 87 14.34 1.46 17.04
N LYS A 88 15.47 1.38 16.35
CA LYS A 88 16.69 0.77 16.88
C LYS A 88 17.22 1.55 18.09
N LEU A 89 17.29 2.88 17.99
CA LEU A 89 17.76 3.76 19.07
C LEU A 89 16.84 3.75 20.30
N THR A 90 15.54 3.52 20.10
CA THR A 90 14.54 3.45 21.19
C THR A 90 14.30 2.03 21.72
N GLY A 91 15.20 1.08 21.44
CA GLY A 91 15.12 -0.27 22.02
C GLY A 91 14.13 -1.24 21.33
N HIS A 92 13.72 -0.94 20.09
CA HIS A 92 12.78 -1.74 19.31
C HIS A 92 13.38 -2.38 18.02
N PRO A 93 14.56 -3.03 18.07
CA PRO A 93 15.26 -3.50 16.86
C PRO A 93 14.47 -4.52 16.03
N LYS A 94 13.59 -5.31 16.65
CA LYS A 94 12.73 -6.28 15.93
C LYS A 94 11.66 -5.61 15.08
N LYS A 95 11.09 -4.50 15.58
CA LYS A 95 10.13 -3.69 14.81
C LYS A 95 10.84 -3.04 13.62
N ALA A 96 12.05 -2.52 13.85
CA ALA A 96 12.91 -1.97 12.79
C ALA A 96 13.21 -3.03 11.72
N LEU A 97 13.67 -4.22 12.11
CA LEU A 97 13.96 -5.31 11.19
C LEU A 97 12.71 -5.73 10.40
N THR A 98 11.55 -5.82 11.05
CA THR A 98 10.31 -6.17 10.34
C THR A 98 9.95 -5.13 9.28
N LEU A 99 10.07 -3.84 9.60
CA LEU A 99 9.83 -2.76 8.63
C LEU A 99 10.76 -2.89 7.42
N LEU A 100 12.07 -3.06 7.65
CA LEU A 100 13.04 -3.18 6.56
C LEU A 100 12.82 -4.43 5.70
N MET A 101 12.50 -5.58 6.33
CA MET A 101 12.18 -6.80 5.61
C MET A 101 10.90 -6.65 4.78
N ALA A 102 9.87 -5.97 5.30
CA ALA A 102 8.64 -5.69 4.57
C ALA A 102 8.92 -4.80 3.34
N VAL A 103 9.72 -3.74 3.51
CA VAL A 103 10.13 -2.84 2.42
C VAL A 103 10.91 -3.60 1.36
N ALA A 104 11.90 -4.39 1.76
CA ALA A 104 12.70 -5.21 0.85
C ALA A 104 11.82 -6.21 0.07
N ALA A 105 10.91 -6.90 0.76
CA ALA A 105 9.97 -7.81 0.12
C ALA A 105 9.05 -7.07 -0.87
N GLY A 106 8.52 -5.91 -0.50
CA GLY A 106 7.71 -5.07 -1.38
C GLY A 106 8.45 -4.66 -2.66
N LEU A 107 9.71 -4.22 -2.55
CA LEU A 107 10.54 -3.85 -3.69
C LEU A 107 10.79 -5.05 -4.62
N VAL A 108 11.17 -6.20 -4.06
CA VAL A 108 11.42 -7.43 -4.83
C VAL A 108 10.15 -7.90 -5.53
N ILE A 109 9.02 -7.97 -4.81
CA ILE A 109 7.74 -8.40 -5.38
C ILE A 109 7.31 -7.46 -6.51
N THR A 110 7.40 -6.14 -6.28
CA THR A 110 7.05 -5.15 -7.31
C THR A 110 7.93 -5.29 -8.56
N PHE A 111 9.24 -5.51 -8.37
CA PHE A 111 10.17 -5.72 -9.48
C PHE A 111 9.86 -6.99 -10.27
N VAL A 112 9.65 -8.11 -9.58
CA VAL A 112 9.33 -9.40 -10.21
C VAL A 112 8.01 -9.34 -10.96
N LEU A 113 6.97 -8.73 -10.39
CA LEU A 113 5.67 -8.57 -11.05
C LEU A 113 5.79 -7.72 -12.32
N LYS A 114 6.54 -6.60 -12.25
CA LYS A 114 6.81 -5.76 -13.43
C LYS A 114 7.62 -6.48 -14.50
N ALA A 115 8.48 -7.42 -14.13
CA ALA A 115 9.23 -8.21 -15.12
C ALA A 115 8.37 -9.31 -15.76
N GLY A 116 7.37 -9.82 -15.03
CA GLY A 116 6.53 -10.94 -15.48
C GLY A 116 5.22 -10.55 -16.16
N ILE A 117 4.75 -9.31 -15.99
CA ILE A 117 3.46 -8.83 -16.53
C ILE A 117 3.74 -7.75 -17.58
N ASP A 118 3.57 -8.12 -18.85
CA ASP A 118 3.69 -7.22 -19.99
C ASP A 118 2.36 -6.49 -20.19
N ARG A 119 2.20 -5.35 -19.51
CA ARG A 119 1.01 -4.51 -19.62
C ARG A 119 1.41 -3.13 -20.17
N PRO A 120 0.93 -2.74 -21.35
CA PRO A 120 1.22 -1.44 -21.91
C PRO A 120 0.61 -0.33 -21.06
N ARG A 121 1.27 0.83 -21.01
CA ARG A 121 0.77 2.02 -20.32
C ARG A 121 -0.37 2.69 -21.11
N PRO A 122 -1.21 3.53 -20.46
CA PRO A 122 -2.24 4.29 -21.16
C PRO A 122 -1.65 5.12 -22.31
N PRO A 123 -2.27 5.10 -23.51
CA PRO A 123 -1.82 5.89 -24.66
C PRO A 123 -2.30 7.33 -24.54
N LEU A 124 -1.92 8.04 -23.46
CA LEU A 124 -2.24 9.45 -23.30
C LEU A 124 -1.19 10.29 -24.03
N SER A 125 -1.67 11.24 -24.84
CA SER A 125 -0.88 12.21 -25.61
C SER A 125 -0.18 13.19 -24.68
N GLY A 126 0.91 12.73 -24.06
CA GLY A 126 1.62 13.49 -23.04
C GLY A 126 2.04 12.59 -21.90
N HIS A 127 2.85 11.56 -22.18
CA HIS A 127 3.68 10.98 -21.13
C HIS A 127 4.59 12.10 -20.59
N GLN A 128 4.09 12.85 -19.59
CA GLN A 128 4.79 13.97 -18.97
C GLN A 128 6.05 13.50 -18.22
N VAL A 129 6.18 12.17 -18.03
CA VAL A 129 7.38 11.49 -17.54
C VAL A 129 7.63 10.24 -18.39
N THR A 130 8.81 10.12 -19.00
CA THR A 130 9.20 8.91 -19.74
C THR A 130 9.48 7.76 -18.77
N VAL A 131 8.74 6.66 -18.87
CA VAL A 131 8.97 5.47 -18.04
C VAL A 131 9.07 4.22 -18.91
N LEU A 132 10.27 3.65 -19.00
CA LEU A 132 10.60 2.48 -19.84
C LEU A 132 10.22 1.13 -19.21
N THR A 133 9.49 1.14 -18.08
CA THR A 133 9.12 -0.08 -17.35
C THR A 133 7.63 -0.38 -17.48
N GLN A 134 7.27 -1.66 -17.36
CA GLN A 134 5.90 -2.17 -17.39
C GLN A 134 4.95 -1.45 -16.43
N SER A 135 3.66 -1.36 -16.78
CA SER A 135 2.68 -0.58 -16.03
C SER A 135 2.22 -1.26 -14.74
N PHE A 136 2.10 -2.59 -14.73
CA PHE A 136 1.46 -3.32 -13.63
C PHE A 136 2.46 -3.95 -12.63
N PRO A 137 2.19 -3.89 -11.31
CA PRO A 137 1.31 -2.93 -10.65
C PRO A 137 2.00 -1.56 -10.53
N SER A 138 1.24 -0.54 -10.11
CA SER A 138 1.83 0.77 -9.79
C SER A 138 2.75 0.67 -8.57
N ALA A 139 4.06 0.81 -8.79
CA ALA A 139 5.07 0.76 -7.72
C ALA A 139 4.86 1.86 -6.67
N HIS A 140 4.51 3.08 -7.10
CA HIS A 140 4.25 4.18 -6.17
C HIS A 140 3.05 3.87 -5.28
N ALA A 141 1.96 3.33 -5.84
CA ALA A 141 0.80 2.93 -5.04
C ALA A 141 1.13 1.76 -4.09
N MET A 142 1.83 0.73 -4.59
CA MET A 142 2.18 -0.44 -3.81
C MET A 142 3.13 -0.14 -2.65
N MET A 143 4.23 0.54 -2.93
CA MET A 143 5.25 0.83 -1.94
C MET A 143 4.77 1.89 -0.95
N SER A 144 4.06 2.94 -1.39
CA SER A 144 3.52 3.95 -0.46
C SER A 144 2.49 3.35 0.49
N THR A 145 1.57 2.50 0.01
CA THR A 145 0.65 1.77 0.90
C THR A 145 1.40 0.93 1.90
N LEU A 146 2.35 0.11 1.44
CA LEU A 146 3.12 -0.76 2.31
C LEU A 146 3.84 0.03 3.41
N VAL A 147 4.61 1.05 3.02
CA VAL A 147 5.47 1.80 3.94
C VAL A 147 4.66 2.66 4.88
N TYR A 148 3.72 3.47 4.37
CA TYR A 148 2.98 4.39 5.23
C TYR A 148 2.03 3.66 6.17
N PHE A 149 1.35 2.58 5.75
CA PHE A 149 0.57 1.78 6.70
C PHE A 149 1.45 1.04 7.71
N CYS A 150 2.66 0.61 7.34
CA CYS A 150 3.61 0.07 8.31
C CYS A 150 3.99 1.11 9.36
N ILE A 151 4.38 2.32 8.95
CA ILE A 151 4.77 3.40 9.85
C ILE A 151 3.57 3.82 10.72
N ALA A 152 2.39 4.02 10.14
CA ALA A 152 1.17 4.39 10.85
C ALA A 152 0.82 3.37 11.94
N ARG A 153 0.96 2.07 11.63
CA ARG A 153 0.70 1.01 12.60
C ARG A 153 1.77 0.92 13.68
N LEU A 154 3.03 1.13 13.33
CA LEU A 154 4.15 1.20 14.27
C LEU A 154 3.97 2.37 15.26
N PHE A 155 3.55 3.53 14.76
CA PHE A 155 3.23 4.72 15.54
C PHE A 155 2.03 4.47 16.47
N CYS A 156 0.95 3.89 15.94
CA CYS A 156 -0.26 3.61 16.71
C CYS A 156 -0.10 2.55 17.82
N PHE A 157 1.00 1.78 17.87
CA PHE A 157 1.25 0.84 18.97
C PHE A 157 1.41 1.54 20.32
N SER A 158 1.95 2.76 20.34
CA SER A 158 2.20 3.51 21.58
C SER A 158 1.04 4.43 21.95
N ILE A 159 0.00 4.51 21.13
CA ILE A 159 -1.16 5.37 21.33
C ILE A 159 -2.27 4.57 21.99
N THR A 160 -2.89 5.09 23.04
CA THR A 160 -4.08 4.51 23.67
C THR A 160 -5.36 5.10 23.09
N GLU A 161 -5.38 6.41 22.87
CA GLU A 161 -6.52 7.18 22.36
C GLU A 161 -7.00 6.71 20.97
N ILE A 162 -8.27 6.32 20.88
CA ILE A 162 -8.86 5.79 19.65
C ILE A 162 -9.03 6.87 18.59
N LYS A 163 -9.39 8.10 18.99
CA LYS A 163 -9.57 9.22 18.06
C LYS A 163 -8.28 9.51 17.31
N LEU A 164 -7.15 9.53 18.01
CA LEU A 164 -5.85 9.77 17.40
C LEU A 164 -5.45 8.65 16.43
N LYS A 165 -5.74 7.39 16.75
CA LYS A 165 -5.53 6.28 15.80
C LYS A 165 -6.34 6.45 14.53
N ILE A 166 -7.63 6.80 14.66
CA ILE A 166 -8.51 7.05 13.51
C ILE A 166 -7.92 8.18 12.67
N TRP A 167 -7.54 9.30 13.28
CA TRP A 167 -6.90 10.42 12.57
C TRP A 167 -5.65 10.01 11.80
N VAL A 168 -4.73 9.25 12.42
CA VAL A 168 -3.49 8.78 11.79
C VAL A 168 -3.78 7.89 10.58
N TYR A 169 -4.68 6.91 10.73
CA TYR A 169 -5.03 6.01 9.62
C TYR A 169 -5.80 6.74 8.51
N SER A 170 -6.67 7.69 8.84
CA SER A 170 -7.37 8.52 7.85
C SER A 170 -6.38 9.36 7.04
N LEU A 171 -5.41 10.00 7.70
CA LEU A 171 -4.38 10.79 7.02
C LEU A 171 -3.48 9.92 6.16
N THR A 172 -3.11 8.74 6.65
CA THR A 172 -2.34 7.74 5.89
C THR A 172 -3.08 7.31 4.63
N THR A 173 -4.38 7.03 4.78
CA THR A 173 -5.25 6.62 3.66
C THR A 173 -5.37 7.73 2.63
N LEU A 174 -5.58 8.97 3.08
CA LEU A 174 -5.65 10.14 2.19
C LEU A 174 -4.34 10.34 1.43
N LEU A 175 -3.19 10.25 2.10
CA LEU A 175 -1.88 10.40 1.47
C LEU A 175 -1.67 9.33 0.38
N VAL A 176 -1.88 8.06 0.71
CA VAL A 176 -1.74 6.93 -0.22
C VAL A 176 -2.72 7.04 -1.39
N PHE A 177 -3.94 7.52 -1.12
CA PHE A 177 -4.94 7.78 -2.14
C PHE A 177 -4.48 8.87 -3.11
N VAL A 178 -4.00 10.02 -2.60
CA VAL A 178 -3.51 11.13 -3.44
C VAL A 178 -2.28 10.71 -4.24
N ILE A 179 -1.36 9.93 -3.65
CA ILE A 179 -0.23 9.34 -4.38
C ILE A 179 -0.73 8.45 -5.53
N GLY A 180 -1.67 7.56 -5.28
CA GLY A 180 -2.23 6.70 -6.34
C GLY A 180 -2.94 7.51 -7.43
N LEU A 181 -3.79 8.46 -7.03
CA LEU A 181 -4.51 9.35 -7.95
C LEU A 181 -3.55 10.15 -8.83
N SER A 182 -2.44 10.65 -8.26
CA SER A 182 -1.40 11.35 -9.05
C SER A 182 -0.87 10.49 -10.20
N ARG A 183 -0.80 9.16 -10.05
CA ARG A 183 -0.30 8.26 -11.11
C ARG A 183 -1.27 8.13 -12.28
N VAL A 184 -2.57 8.19 -11.99
CA VAL A 184 -3.62 8.17 -13.02
C VAL A 184 -3.66 9.52 -13.72
N GLN A 185 -3.65 10.61 -12.95
CA GLN A 185 -3.71 11.99 -13.43
C GLN A 185 -2.50 12.37 -14.31
N LEU A 186 -1.30 11.90 -13.96
CA LEU A 186 -0.10 12.06 -14.79
C LEU A 186 -0.03 11.10 -15.99
N GLY A 187 -1.09 10.31 -16.22
CA GLY A 187 -1.23 9.43 -17.37
C GLY A 187 -0.25 8.26 -17.42
N VAL A 188 0.43 7.95 -16.32
CA VAL A 188 1.49 6.94 -16.29
C VAL A 188 0.99 5.56 -15.90
N HIS A 189 -0.20 5.44 -15.29
CA HIS A 189 -0.75 4.16 -14.85
C HIS A 189 -2.26 4.09 -15.09
N TRP A 190 -2.72 2.88 -15.39
CA TRP A 190 -4.15 2.58 -15.40
C TRP A 190 -4.72 2.64 -13.97
N PRO A 191 -6.00 3.03 -13.78
CA PRO A 191 -6.68 2.97 -12.48
C PRO A 191 -6.54 1.60 -11.79
N THR A 192 -6.67 0.51 -12.53
CA THR A 192 -6.49 -0.85 -11.99
C THR A 192 -5.04 -1.16 -11.56
N ASP A 193 -4.01 -0.58 -12.19
CA ASP A 193 -2.61 -0.70 -11.73
C ASP A 193 -2.45 -0.12 -10.32
N VAL A 194 -3.15 0.98 -10.04
CA VAL A 194 -3.13 1.70 -8.76
C VAL A 194 -3.91 0.93 -7.70
N ILE A 195 -5.11 0.45 -8.02
CA ILE A 195 -5.91 -0.37 -7.11
C ILE A 195 -5.16 -1.65 -6.76
N ALA A 196 -4.55 -2.32 -7.74
CA ALA A 196 -3.70 -3.48 -7.50
C ALA A 196 -2.52 -3.15 -6.59
N GLY A 197 -1.86 -2.01 -6.83
CA GLY A 197 -0.81 -1.52 -5.95
C GLY A 197 -1.29 -1.37 -4.50
N TRP A 198 -2.43 -0.70 -4.28
CA TRP A 198 -2.99 -0.54 -2.93
C TRP A 198 -3.32 -1.88 -2.25
N LEU A 199 -3.93 -2.82 -2.97
CA LEU A 199 -4.24 -4.15 -2.45
C LEU A 199 -2.98 -4.95 -2.11
N GLY A 200 -2.01 -5.01 -3.02
CA GLY A 200 -0.75 -5.74 -2.82
C GLY A 200 0.09 -5.16 -1.69
N GLY A 201 0.25 -3.82 -1.65
CA GLY A 201 0.97 -3.14 -0.59
C GLY A 201 0.32 -3.31 0.77
N GLY A 202 -1.01 -3.23 0.83
CA GLY A 202 -1.79 -3.48 2.04
C GLY A 202 -1.68 -4.93 2.52
N ALA A 203 -1.69 -5.91 1.62
CA ALA A 203 -1.53 -7.32 1.94
C ALA A 203 -0.16 -7.59 2.58
N ILE A 204 0.92 -7.07 2.00
CA ILE A 204 2.28 -7.24 2.54
C ILE A 204 2.43 -6.52 3.88
N ALA A 205 1.87 -5.31 4.04
CA ALA A 205 1.85 -4.62 5.33
C ALA A 205 1.13 -5.48 6.38
N ALA A 206 -0.09 -5.94 6.10
CA ALA A 206 -0.86 -6.79 7.02
C ALA A 206 -0.10 -8.07 7.40
N PHE A 207 0.55 -8.72 6.42
CA PHE A 207 1.35 -9.92 6.64
C PHE A 207 2.56 -9.65 7.55
N SER A 208 3.26 -8.54 7.34
CA SER A 208 4.42 -8.15 8.15
C SER A 208 4.06 -8.00 9.63
N PHE A 209 2.86 -7.49 9.93
CA PHE A 209 2.38 -7.39 11.31
C PHE A 209 1.81 -8.69 11.87
N TYR A 210 1.27 -9.57 11.01
CA TYR A 210 0.93 -10.93 11.42
C TYR A 210 2.17 -11.64 11.99
N VAL A 211 3.31 -11.53 11.31
CA VAL A 211 4.59 -12.13 11.77
C VAL A 211 5.00 -11.58 13.15
N ILE A 212 4.93 -10.27 13.37
CA ILE A 212 5.24 -9.67 14.69
C ILE A 212 4.32 -10.22 15.79
N LYS A 213 3.00 -10.29 15.52
CA LYS A 213 2.02 -10.78 16.50
C LYS A 213 2.25 -12.26 16.81
N TRP A 214 2.52 -13.06 15.80
CA TRP A 214 2.80 -14.49 15.95
C TRP A 214 4.08 -14.75 16.76
N GLN A 215 5.17 -14.03 16.47
CA GLN A 215 6.41 -14.11 17.24
C GLN A 215 6.24 -13.75 18.73
N ARG A 216 5.38 -12.77 19.04
CA ARG A 216 5.03 -12.45 20.44
C ARG A 216 4.29 -13.61 21.12
N ASN A 217 3.30 -14.20 20.46
CA ASN A 217 2.50 -15.27 21.03
C ASN A 217 3.32 -16.54 21.31
N LEU A 218 4.30 -16.87 20.45
CA LEU A 218 5.21 -18.00 20.69
C LEU A 218 6.09 -17.79 21.93
N ARG A 219 6.57 -16.56 22.15
CA ARG A 219 7.38 -16.23 23.33
C ARG A 219 6.63 -16.36 24.65
N ILE A 220 5.37 -15.93 24.69
CA ILE A 220 4.53 -16.08 25.89
C ILE A 220 4.32 -17.56 26.21
N ARG A 221 4.07 -18.40 25.20
CA ARG A 221 3.91 -19.85 25.40
C ARG A 221 5.17 -20.53 25.91
N SER A 222 6.36 -20.13 25.44
CA SER A 222 7.63 -20.70 25.91
C SER A 222 8.02 -20.29 27.34
N ASP A 223 7.47 -19.17 27.84
CA ASP A 223 7.74 -18.65 29.19
C ASP A 223 6.80 -19.26 30.24
N HIS A 224 5.66 -19.83 29.81
CA HIS A 224 4.73 -20.55 30.68
C HIS A 224 4.98 -22.07 30.71
N SER A 225 5.89 -22.58 29.88
CA SER A 225 6.28 -24.00 29.84
C SER A 225 7.60 -24.28 30.56
N LYS A 226 8.11 -23.32 31.33
CA LYS A 226 9.30 -23.42 32.18
C LYS A 226 8.90 -23.23 33.63
#